data_AF-A0A967VPM6-F1
#
_entry.id   AF-A0A967VPM6-F1
#
_cell.length_a   1.000
_cell.length_b   1.000
_cell.length_c   1.000
_cell.angle_alpha   90.00
_cell.angle_beta   90.00
_cell.angle_gamma   90.00
#
_symmetry.space_group_name_H-M   'P 1'
#
loop_
_entity.id
_entity.type
_entity.pdbx_description
1 polymer ?
#
loop_
_entity_poly.entity_id
_entity_poly.type
_entity_poly.pdbx_seq_one_letter_code
_entity_poly.pdbx_strand_id
1 'polypeptide(L)'
;VPDDSILQAMRAAALRGVEVVLVLPKRGDHALTQAAGRSHYGFLLEVGVEIREYPGALLHAKTLTMDREFAILGSANLDVR
;
A
#
# COMPACT_ATOMS: atom_id res chain seq x y z
N VAL A 1 -5.51 4.72 -6.41
CA VAL A 1 -5.77 5.20 -5.03
C VAL A 1 -6.43 4.03 -4.35
N PRO A 2 -5.96 3.58 -3.17
CA PRO A 2 -6.51 2.38 -2.55
C PRO A 2 -8.02 2.49 -2.38
N ASP A 3 -8.74 1.40 -2.62
CA ASP A 3 -10.14 1.32 -2.23
C ASP A 3 -10.27 1.18 -0.70
N ASP A 4 -11.48 1.42 -0.18
CA ASP A 4 -11.72 1.37 1.26
C ASP A 4 -11.50 -0.05 1.81
N SER A 5 -11.80 -1.09 1.02
CA SER A 5 -11.68 -2.49 1.46
C SER A 5 -10.24 -2.87 1.82
N ILE A 6 -9.27 -2.45 1.00
CA ILE A 6 -7.84 -2.71 1.23
C ILE A 6 -7.32 -1.88 2.38
N LEU A 7 -7.75 -0.63 2.50
CA LEU A 7 -7.41 0.21 3.64
C LEU A 7 -7.89 -0.43 4.94
N GLN A 8 -9.15 -0.88 5.01
CA GLN A 8 -9.67 -1.57 6.19
C GLN A 8 -8.94 -2.88 6.46
N ALA A 9 -8.60 -3.67 5.44
CA ALA A 9 -7.86 -4.91 5.61
C ALA A 9 -6.46 -4.68 6.23
N MET A 10 -5.72 -3.69 5.72
CA MET A 10 -4.42 -3.31 6.27
C MET A 10 -4.54 -2.81 7.71
N ARG A 11 -5.52 -1.95 7.99
CA ARG A 11 -5.76 -1.43 9.35
C ARG A 11 -6.11 -2.56 10.32
N ALA A 12 -7.00 -3.46 9.92
CA ALA A 12 -7.40 -4.60 10.74
C ALA A 12 -6.22 -5.56 11.01
N ALA A 13 -5.35 -5.78 10.03
CA ALA A 13 -4.14 -6.58 10.23
C ALA A 13 -3.17 -5.92 11.23
N ALA A 14 -2.89 -4.63 11.05
CA ALA A 14 -1.99 -3.87 11.92
C ALA A 14 -2.53 -3.81 13.37
N LEU A 15 -3.83 -3.59 13.56
CA LEU A 15 -4.48 -3.60 14.88
C LEU A 15 -4.40 -4.96 15.60
N ARG A 16 -4.22 -6.08 14.87
CA ARG A 16 -3.98 -7.41 15.46
C ARG A 16 -2.50 -7.65 15.82
N GLY A 17 -1.63 -6.66 15.59
CA GLY A 17 -0.18 -6.80 15.80
C GLY A 17 0.56 -7.48 14.65
N VAL A 18 -0.06 -7.62 13.47
CA VAL A 18 0.62 -8.12 12.27
C VAL A 18 1.50 -7.00 11.70
N GLU A 19 2.74 -7.32 11.33
CA GLU A 19 3.62 -6.39 10.62
C GLU A 19 3.07 -6.14 9.21
N VAL A 20 2.71 -4.90 8.91
CA VAL A 20 2.19 -4.49 7.60
C VAL A 20 3.12 -3.45 7.01
N VAL A 21 3.72 -3.75 5.85
CA VAL A 21 4.62 -2.84 5.13
C VAL A 21 4.01 -2.52 3.77
N LEU A 22 3.73 -1.23 3.53
CA LEU A 22 3.20 -0.71 2.28
C LEU A 22 4.33 0.01 1.51
N VAL A 23 4.69 -0.53 0.34
CA VAL A 23 5.72 0.06 -0.53
C VAL A 23 5.06 0.78 -1.71
N LEU A 24 5.35 2.07 -1.87
CA LEU A 24 4.76 2.93 -2.90
C LEU A 24 5.85 3.69 -3.66
N PRO A 25 5.61 4.11 -4.92
CA PRO A 25 6.57 4.96 -5.63
C PRO A 25 6.68 6.34 -4.99
N LYS A 26 7.91 6.82 -4.76
CA LYS A 26 8.17 8.19 -4.28
C LYS A 26 7.67 9.25 -5.27
N ARG A 27 7.74 8.95 -6.57
CA ARG A 27 7.29 9.81 -7.67
C ARG A 27 6.30 9.03 -8.54
N GLY A 28 5.09 9.56 -8.70
CA GLY A 28 4.07 9.04 -9.60
C GLY A 28 3.90 9.91 -10.84
N ASP A 29 3.15 9.42 -11.84
CA ASP A 29 2.92 10.11 -13.11
C ASP A 29 2.03 11.36 -12.97
N HIS A 30 1.16 11.39 -11.96
CA HIS A 30 0.21 12.46 -11.72
C HIS A 30 0.24 12.93 -10.26
N ALA A 31 0.52 14.22 -10.06
CA ALA A 31 0.63 14.82 -8.73
C ALA A 31 -0.67 14.71 -7.90
N LEU A 32 -1.84 14.90 -8.54
CA LEU A 32 -3.13 14.80 -7.87
C LEU A 32 -3.42 13.38 -7.38
N THR A 33 -3.15 12.37 -8.20
CA THR A 33 -3.32 10.96 -7.81
C THR A 33 -2.36 10.58 -6.68
N GLN A 34 -1.13 11.10 -6.72
CA GLN A 34 -0.18 10.91 -5.63
C GLN A 34 -0.66 11.56 -4.33
N ALA A 35 -1.14 12.80 -4.38
CA ALA A 35 -1.70 13.48 -3.21
C ALA A 35 -2.93 12.74 -2.64
N ALA A 36 -3.81 12.27 -3.51
CA ALA A 36 -4.98 11.46 -3.12
C ALA A 36 -4.59 10.11 -2.50
N GLY A 37 -3.49 9.48 -2.93
CA GLY A 37 -2.97 8.30 -2.24
C GLY A 37 -2.38 8.63 -0.86
N ARG A 38 -1.61 9.72 -0.78
CA ARG A 38 -0.94 10.16 0.45
C ARG A 38 -1.90 10.67 1.53
N SER A 39 -3.10 11.13 1.18
CA SER A 39 -4.11 11.55 2.18
C SER A 39 -4.51 10.42 3.12
N HIS A 40 -4.30 9.16 2.74
CA HIS A 40 -4.56 7.99 3.59
C HIS A 40 -3.40 7.61 4.52
N TYR A 41 -2.21 8.21 4.35
CA TYR A 41 -1.02 7.82 5.12
C TYR A 41 -1.23 8.01 6.63
N GLY A 42 -1.87 9.11 7.05
CA GLY A 42 -2.12 9.38 8.47
C GLY A 42 -2.82 8.22 9.17
N PHE A 43 -3.96 7.77 8.62
CA PHE A 43 -4.76 6.69 9.21
C PHE A 43 -4.03 5.33 9.26
N LEU A 44 -3.13 5.08 8.31
CA LEU A 44 -2.35 3.84 8.26
C LEU A 44 -1.17 3.90 9.25
N LEU A 45 -0.48 5.03 9.30
CA LEU A 45 0.63 5.26 10.24
C LEU A 45 0.14 5.22 11.70
N GLU A 46 -1.03 5.77 11.99
CA GLU A 46 -1.65 5.76 13.34
C GLU A 46 -1.86 4.35 13.90
N VAL A 47 -2.12 3.36 13.04
CA VAL A 47 -2.33 1.96 13.45
C VAL A 47 -1.08 1.09 13.29
N GLY A 48 0.07 1.69 12.97
CA GLY A 48 1.36 1.01 12.92
C GLY A 48 1.73 0.38 11.57
N VAL A 49 1.04 0.72 10.47
CA VAL A 49 1.47 0.32 9.12
C VAL A 49 2.74 1.07 8.76
N GLU A 50 3.79 0.35 8.35
CA GLU A 50 5.01 0.96 7.85
C GLU A 50 4.82 1.37 6.38
N ILE A 51 5.09 2.63 6.05
CA ILE A 51 5.03 3.12 4.68
C ILE A 51 6.45 3.40 4.17
N ARG A 52 6.84 2.75 3.07
CA ARG A 52 8.13 2.96 2.40
C ARG A 52 7.92 3.55 1.01
N GLU A 53 8.62 4.63 0.71
CA GLU A 53 8.63 5.22 -0.63
C GLU A 53 9.86 4.76 -1.43
N TYR A 54 9.63 4.05 -2.53
CA TYR A 54 10.68 3.60 -3.44
C TYR A 54 11.26 4.78 -4.23
N PRO A 55 12.57 5.08 -4.10
CA PRO A 55 13.18 6.29 -4.68
C PRO A 55 13.58 6.14 -6.15
N GLY A 56 13.56 4.92 -6.71
CA GLY A 56 13.98 4.64 -8.07
C GLY A 56 12.98 5.09 -9.14
N ALA A 57 13.01 4.42 -10.29
CA ALA A 57 11.98 4.59 -11.32
C ALA A 57 10.58 4.27 -10.76
N LEU A 58 9.53 4.59 -11.53
CA LEU A 58 8.15 4.30 -11.14
C LEU A 58 8.02 2.84 -10.72
N LEU A 59 7.66 2.61 -9.46
CA LEU A 59 7.41 1.28 -8.93
C LEU A 59 6.11 0.74 -9.56
N HIS A 60 6.26 -0.09 -10.58
CA HIS A 60 5.13 -0.67 -11.31
C HIS A 60 4.82 -2.11 -10.88
N ALA A 61 5.41 -2.58 -9.78
CA ALA A 61 5.12 -3.89 -9.20
C ALA A 61 3.71 -3.90 -8.59
N LYS A 62 2.94 -4.97 -8.85
CA LYS A 62 1.66 -5.26 -8.18
C LYS A 62 1.82 -6.59 -7.48
N THR A 63 2.43 -6.53 -6.31
CA THR A 63 2.85 -7.70 -5.58
C THR A 63 2.44 -7.59 -4.12
N LEU A 64 2.02 -8.71 -3.54
CA LEU A 64 1.70 -8.85 -2.12
C LEU A 64 2.35 -10.13 -1.62
N THR A 65 2.96 -10.07 -0.44
CA THR A 65 3.49 -11.27 0.24
C THR A 65 2.91 -11.34 1.64
N MET A 66 2.60 -12.55 2.11
CA MET A 66 2.02 -12.78 3.45
C MET A 66 2.72 -13.98 4.10
N ASP A 67 3.07 -13.82 5.38
CA ASP A 67 3.60 -14.85 6.28
C ASP A 67 4.80 -15.67 5.75
N ARG A 68 5.48 -15.18 4.70
CA ARG A 68 6.52 -15.90 3.94
C ARG A 68 6.04 -17.19 3.27
N GLU A 69 4.73 -17.40 3.18
CA GLU A 69 4.11 -18.60 2.60
C GLU A 69 3.34 -18.29 1.31
N PHE A 70 2.77 -17.09 1.22
CA PHE A 70 1.96 -16.68 0.08
C PHE A 70 2.57 -15.46 -0.61
N ALA A 71 2.52 -15.48 -1.94
CA ALA A 71 2.85 -14.34 -2.78
C ALA A 71 1.82 -14.23 -3.91
N ILE A 72 1.32 -13.02 -4.13
CA ILE A 72 0.51 -12.65 -5.27
C ILE A 72 1.37 -11.77 -6.18
N LEU A 73 1.44 -12.13 -7.45
CA LEU A 73 2.16 -11.41 -8.49
C LEU A 73 1.18 -11.23 -9.65
N GLY A 74 1.00 -10.00 -10.14
CA GLY A 74 0.04 -9.78 -11.20
C GLY A 74 0.24 -8.49 -11.97
N SER A 75 -0.57 -8.34 -13.02
CA SER A 75 -0.70 -7.09 -13.76
C SER A 75 -1.78 -6.16 -13.18
N ALA A 76 -2.78 -6.75 -12.52
CA ALA A 76 -3.88 -6.02 -11.89
C ALA A 76 -3.41 -5.30 -10.63
N ASN A 77 -3.87 -4.06 -10.46
CA ASN A 77 -3.67 -3.33 -9.20
C ASN A 77 -4.46 -3.98 -8.07
N LEU A 78 -3.99 -3.77 -6.86
CA LEU A 78 -4.68 -4.23 -5.67
C LEU A 78 -6.00 -3.49 -5.48
N ASP A 79 -6.11 -2.20 -5.82
CA ASP A 79 -7.38 -1.48 -5.80
C ASP A 79 -8.36 -1.99 -6.86
N VAL A 80 -9.57 -2.36 -6.41
CA VAL A 80 -10.69 -2.67 -7.30
C VAL A 80 -11.20 -1.36 -7.88
N ARG A 81 -11.21 -1.27 -9.21
CA ARG A 81 -11.90 -0.21 -9.96
C ARG A 81 -13.15 -0.74 -10.61
#